data_AF-A0A0Q4MYD0-F1
#
_entry.id   AF-A0A0Q4MYD0-F1
#
_cell.length_a   1.000
_cell.length_b   1.000
_cell.length_c   1.000
_cell.angle_alpha   90.00
_cell.angle_beta   90.00
_cell.angle_gamma   90.00
#
_symmetry.space_group_name_H-M   'P 1'
#
loop_
_entity.id
_entity.type
_entity.pdbx_description
1 polymer ?
#
loop_
_entity_poly.entity_id
_entity_poly.type
_entity_poly.pdbx_seq_one_letter_code
_entity_poly.pdbx_strand_id
1 'polypeptide(L)'
;MKVDIEELVKHLGCNYQGIYNDGVIPYKKEPYGAIDDDECVLDMKRDGVFLVFTNDLDKKLKEITIKLEDEGKTDWLFPHEMPFGLEPVMTQKFVREHFGLPMIYVDAKTVMTIYVGITEFYTLLPPQQNVAVAFTYNKNLFVEGATFYPIARAKEIKSALEKKQLAGK
;
A
#
# COMPACT_ATOMS: atom_id res chain seq x y z
N MET A 1 7.16 -12.05 16.06
CA MET A 1 8.08 -12.11 14.90
C MET A 1 8.07 -10.73 14.29
N LYS A 2 9.23 -10.13 14.02
CA LYS A 2 9.31 -8.74 13.53
C LYS A 2 9.34 -8.78 12.01
N VAL A 3 8.45 -8.05 11.35
CA VAL A 3 8.47 -7.88 9.89
C VAL A 3 9.16 -6.56 9.61
N ASP A 4 10.25 -6.60 8.85
CA ASP A 4 10.92 -5.39 8.40
C ASP A 4 10.23 -4.87 7.13
N ILE A 5 9.48 -3.79 7.28
CA ILE A 5 8.70 -3.22 6.18
C ILE A 5 9.60 -2.56 5.14
N GLU A 6 10.72 -1.96 5.54
CA GLU A 6 11.65 -1.36 4.58
C GLU A 6 12.32 -2.43 3.72
N GLU A 7 12.73 -3.54 4.34
CA GLU A 7 13.30 -4.68 3.62
C GLU A 7 12.27 -5.31 2.68
N LEU A 8 11.03 -5.45 3.13
CA LEU A 8 9.94 -5.95 2.30
C LEU A 8 9.67 -5.05 1.09
N VAL A 9 9.72 -3.73 1.25
CA VAL A 9 9.53 -2.77 0.14
C VAL A 9 10.63 -2.88 -0.92
N LYS A 10 11.87 -3.27 -0.55
CA LYS A 10 12.93 -3.54 -1.53
C LYS A 10 12.61 -4.74 -2.44
N HIS A 11 11.69 -5.61 -2.01
CA HIS A 11 11.25 -6.78 -2.76
C HIS A 11 10.02 -6.53 -3.65
N LEU A 12 9.57 -5.28 -3.78
CA LEU A 12 8.56 -4.92 -4.77
C LEU A 12 9.02 -5.34 -6.18
N GLY A 13 8.20 -6.11 -6.88
CA GLY A 13 8.48 -6.71 -8.19
C GLY A 13 9.15 -8.09 -8.14
N CYS A 14 9.61 -8.55 -6.98
CA CYS A 14 10.18 -9.89 -6.81
C CYS A 14 9.08 -10.95 -6.71
N ASN A 15 9.39 -12.19 -7.10
CA ASN A 15 8.48 -13.32 -6.96
C ASN A 15 8.35 -13.76 -5.50
N TYR A 16 7.18 -14.25 -5.09
CA TYR A 16 6.91 -14.72 -3.73
C TYR A 16 7.94 -15.71 -3.20
N GLN A 17 8.37 -16.69 -4.02
CA GLN A 17 9.29 -17.74 -3.56
C GLN A 17 10.66 -17.18 -3.16
N GLY A 18 11.17 -16.19 -3.89
CA GLY A 18 12.41 -15.49 -3.56
C GLY A 18 12.29 -14.77 -2.21
N ILE A 19 11.22 -13.99 -2.03
CA ILE A 19 10.96 -13.24 -0.80
C ILE A 19 10.84 -14.18 0.42
N TYR A 20 10.19 -15.33 0.23
CA TYR A 20 10.06 -16.36 1.26
C TYR A 20 11.42 -17.02 1.58
N ASN A 21 12.22 -17.35 0.56
CA ASN A 21 13.54 -17.95 0.74
C ASN A 21 14.52 -17.01 1.45
N ASP A 22 14.42 -15.71 1.20
CA ASP A 22 15.21 -14.67 1.84
C ASP A 22 14.76 -14.41 3.30
N GLY A 23 13.68 -15.06 3.75
CA GLY A 23 13.19 -14.99 5.13
C GLY A 23 12.46 -13.69 5.46
N VAL A 24 12.14 -12.87 4.46
CA VAL A 24 11.50 -11.55 4.64
C VAL A 24 10.03 -11.70 5.02
N ILE A 25 9.34 -12.70 4.44
CA ILE A 25 7.96 -13.04 4.81
C ILE A 25 7.99 -14.27 5.74
N PRO A 26 7.46 -14.16 6.97
CA PRO A 26 7.52 -15.25 7.96
C PRO A 26 6.47 -16.34 7.75
N TYR A 27 5.54 -16.14 6.82
CA TYR A 27 4.39 -17.01 6.61
C TYR A 27 4.67 -18.06 5.56
N LYS A 28 4.44 -19.33 5.91
CA LYS A 28 4.41 -20.45 4.94
C LYS A 28 3.18 -20.40 4.03
N LYS A 29 2.12 -19.68 4.44
CA LYS A 29 0.88 -19.56 3.66
C LYS A 29 1.18 -18.78 2.39
N GLU A 30 0.94 -19.40 1.25
CA GLU A 30 1.11 -18.74 -0.04
C GLU A 30 0.02 -17.70 -0.32
N PRO A 31 0.32 -16.71 -1.19
CA PRO A 31 -0.69 -15.82 -1.76
C PRO A 31 -1.73 -16.61 -2.53
N TYR A 32 -3.00 -16.20 -2.39
CA TYR A 32 -4.17 -16.86 -2.98
C TYR A 32 -5.08 -15.83 -3.67
N GLY A 33 -5.62 -16.19 -4.84
CA GLY A 33 -6.59 -15.42 -5.63
C GLY A 33 -7.49 -16.37 -6.41
N ALA A 34 -8.64 -15.88 -6.89
CA ALA A 34 -9.52 -16.67 -7.77
C ALA A 34 -8.85 -16.92 -9.13
N ILE A 35 -9.24 -17.96 -9.87
CA ILE A 35 -8.59 -18.31 -11.16
C ILE A 35 -8.75 -17.19 -12.20
N ASP A 36 -9.83 -16.42 -12.11
CA ASP A 36 -10.19 -15.32 -13.01
C ASP A 36 -9.76 -13.93 -12.52
N ASP A 37 -9.11 -13.84 -11.35
CA ASP A 37 -8.52 -12.60 -10.86
C ASP A 37 -7.08 -12.43 -11.37
N ASP A 38 -6.71 -11.21 -11.75
CA ASP A 38 -5.32 -10.87 -12.13
C ASP A 38 -4.38 -10.75 -10.91
N GLU A 39 -4.95 -10.78 -9.69
CA GLU A 39 -4.24 -10.51 -8.44
C GLU A 39 -4.50 -11.60 -7.40
N CYS A 40 -3.45 -11.97 -6.66
CA CYS A 40 -3.53 -12.87 -5.52
C CYS A 40 -2.96 -12.20 -4.28
N VAL A 41 -3.47 -12.56 -3.10
CA VAL A 41 -3.24 -11.78 -1.89
C VAL A 41 -2.70 -12.63 -0.75
N LEU A 42 -1.88 -12.02 0.09
CA LEU A 42 -1.44 -12.57 1.37
C LEU A 42 -1.73 -11.55 2.48
N ASP A 43 -2.75 -11.86 3.28
CA ASP A 43 -3.18 -11.02 4.40
C ASP A 43 -2.50 -11.48 5.71
N MET A 44 -1.53 -10.69 6.18
CA MET A 44 -0.78 -10.89 7.41
C MET A 44 -1.43 -10.10 8.56
N LYS A 45 -2.70 -10.42 8.86
CA LYS A 45 -3.56 -9.68 9.81
C LYS A 45 -2.91 -9.31 11.14
N ARG A 46 -2.08 -10.20 11.71
CA ARG A 46 -1.41 -9.95 13.00
C ARG A 46 -0.32 -8.90 12.91
N ASP A 47 0.26 -8.73 11.73
CA ASP A 47 1.34 -7.79 11.44
C ASP A 47 0.80 -6.48 10.90
N GLY A 48 -0.49 -6.39 10.58
CA GLY A 48 -1.06 -5.22 9.93
C GLY A 48 -0.59 -5.03 8.49
N VAL A 49 -0.14 -6.10 7.83
CA VAL A 49 0.44 -6.05 6.49
C VAL A 49 -0.43 -6.82 5.51
N PHE A 50 -0.76 -6.21 4.39
CA PHE A 50 -1.51 -6.83 3.30
C PHE A 50 -0.68 -6.75 2.01
N LEU A 51 -0.46 -7.91 1.39
CA LEU A 51 0.39 -8.04 0.21
C LEU A 51 -0.45 -8.43 -0.99
N VAL A 52 -0.22 -7.74 -2.11
CA VAL A 52 -0.84 -8.04 -3.40
C VAL A 52 0.24 -8.48 -4.37
N PHE A 53 -0.01 -9.60 -5.05
CA PHE A 53 0.86 -10.18 -6.06
C PHE A 53 0.12 -10.32 -7.39
N THR A 54 0.85 -10.44 -8.50
CA THR A 54 0.25 -10.95 -9.75
C THR A 54 -0.28 -12.36 -9.52
N ASN A 55 -1.43 -12.69 -10.10
CA ASN A 55 -1.98 -14.04 -10.05
C ASN A 55 -1.55 -14.86 -11.27
N ASP A 56 -0.24 -14.94 -11.46
CA ASP A 56 0.39 -15.77 -12.48
C ASP A 56 1.40 -16.72 -11.82
N LEU A 57 2.11 -17.50 -12.64
CA LEU A 57 3.13 -18.43 -12.15
C LEU A 57 4.27 -17.73 -11.40
N ASP A 58 4.57 -16.47 -11.73
CA ASP A 58 5.68 -15.72 -11.13
C ASP A 58 5.29 -15.12 -9.77
N LYS A 59 3.99 -14.89 -9.49
CA LYS A 59 3.50 -14.25 -8.25
C LYS A 59 4.38 -13.07 -7.81
N LYS A 60 4.51 -12.05 -8.66
CA LYS A 60 5.34 -10.86 -8.40
C LYS A 60 4.65 -9.92 -7.45
N LEU A 61 5.35 -9.46 -6.42
CA LEU A 61 4.82 -8.52 -5.43
C LEU A 61 4.55 -7.16 -6.09
N LYS A 62 3.29 -6.72 -6.07
CA LYS A 62 2.83 -5.47 -6.68
C LYS A 62 2.63 -4.36 -5.66
N GLU A 63 2.05 -4.71 -4.52
CA GLU A 63 1.58 -3.73 -3.53
C GLU A 63 1.83 -4.26 -2.12
N ILE A 64 2.27 -3.38 -1.23
CA ILE A 64 2.42 -3.65 0.20
C ILE A 64 1.62 -2.59 0.94
N THR A 65 0.56 -2.97 1.64
CA THR A 65 -0.21 -2.06 2.47
C THR A 65 0.08 -2.32 3.94
N ILE A 66 0.43 -1.28 4.68
CA ILE A 66 0.43 -1.29 6.14
C ILE A 66 -0.84 -0.61 6.67
N LYS A 67 -1.47 -1.24 7.65
CA LYS A 67 -2.68 -0.75 8.31
C LYS A 67 -2.30 0.03 9.56
N LEU A 68 -2.59 1.32 9.59
CA LEU A 68 -2.28 2.21 10.71
C LEU A 68 -3.50 2.45 11.61
N GLU A 69 -4.70 2.40 11.05
CA GLU A 69 -5.95 2.50 11.79
C GLU A 69 -6.91 1.36 11.40
N ASP A 70 -7.74 0.93 12.35
CA ASP A 70 -8.81 -0.03 12.14
C ASP A 70 -10.11 0.54 12.69
N GLU A 71 -11.05 0.97 11.83
CA GLU A 71 -12.35 1.47 12.28
C GLU A 71 -13.09 0.46 13.19
N GLY A 72 -12.82 -0.84 13.05
CA GLY A 72 -13.40 -1.90 13.87
C GLY A 72 -12.64 -2.20 15.17
N LYS A 73 -11.46 -1.62 15.39
CA LYS A 73 -10.61 -1.83 16.57
C LYS A 73 -9.93 -0.54 17.02
N THR A 74 -10.52 0.11 18.01
CA THR A 74 -10.06 1.41 18.54
C THR A 74 -8.69 1.36 19.22
N ASP A 75 -8.19 0.18 19.57
CA ASP A 75 -6.88 -0.06 20.21
C ASP A 75 -5.83 -0.58 19.21
N TRP A 76 -6.13 -0.56 17.91
CA TRP A 76 -5.17 -0.97 16.90
C TRP A 76 -3.96 -0.03 16.88
N LEU A 77 -2.78 -0.62 17.06
CA LEU A 77 -1.50 0.04 16.84
C LEU A 77 -0.69 -0.83 15.89
N PHE A 78 -0.10 -0.22 14.88
CA PHE A 78 0.79 -0.92 13.96
C PHE A 78 1.94 -1.57 14.77
N PRO A 79 2.13 -2.90 14.68
CA PRO A 79 2.97 -3.64 15.63
C PRO A 79 4.46 -3.63 15.31
N HIS A 80 4.88 -2.99 14.21
CA HIS A 80 6.26 -2.95 13.74
C HIS A 80 6.82 -1.53 13.72
N GLU A 81 8.13 -1.42 13.52
CA GLU A 81 8.79 -0.13 13.33
C GLU A 81 8.26 0.55 12.07
N MET A 82 8.05 1.86 12.15
CA MET A 82 7.56 2.63 11.02
C MET A 82 8.65 2.76 9.96
N PRO A 83 8.37 2.40 8.69
CA PRO A 83 9.34 2.49 7.62
C PRO A 83 9.52 3.94 7.16
N PHE A 84 10.70 4.26 6.62
CA PHE A 84 11.01 5.50 5.92
C PHE A 84 10.78 6.78 6.74
N GLY A 85 10.90 6.69 8.06
CA GLY A 85 10.68 7.83 8.96
C GLY A 85 9.22 8.27 9.09
N LEU A 86 8.26 7.42 8.69
CA LEU A 86 6.84 7.66 8.93
C LEU A 86 6.54 7.62 10.43
N GLU A 87 5.43 8.26 10.83
CA GLU A 87 4.94 8.23 12.21
C GLU A 87 3.75 7.28 12.35
N PRO A 88 3.54 6.64 13.52
CA PRO A 88 2.41 5.74 13.72
C PRO A 88 1.05 6.41 13.55
N VAL A 89 0.97 7.72 13.82
CA VAL A 89 -0.25 8.52 13.70
C VAL A 89 0.08 9.76 12.89
N MET A 90 -0.45 9.83 11.68
CA MET A 90 -0.20 10.93 10.75
C MET A 90 -1.52 11.56 10.30
N THR A 91 -1.52 12.87 10.11
CA THR A 91 -2.62 13.60 9.46
C THR A 91 -2.26 13.90 8.02
N GLN A 92 -3.26 14.19 7.17
CA GLN A 92 -3.02 14.70 5.81
C GLN A 92 -2.11 15.94 5.81
N LYS A 93 -2.26 16.82 6.81
CA LYS A 93 -1.40 17.98 6.95
C LYS A 93 0.07 17.57 7.16
N PHE A 94 0.32 16.65 8.09
CA PHE A 94 1.67 16.12 8.32
C PHE A 94 2.27 15.52 7.04
N VAL A 95 1.50 14.67 6.33
CA VAL A 95 1.95 14.02 5.09
C VAL A 95 2.33 15.07 4.04
N ARG A 96 1.50 16.10 3.82
CA ARG A 96 1.79 17.16 2.85
C ARG A 96 2.96 18.06 3.28
N GLU A 97 3.16 18.28 4.57
CA GLU A 97 4.34 19.00 5.07
C GLU A 97 5.64 18.19 4.88
N HIS A 98 5.56 16.86 5.00
CA HIS A 98 6.71 15.97 4.88
C HIS A 98 7.07 15.62 3.43
N PHE A 99 6.07 15.36 2.57
CA PHE A 99 6.25 14.91 1.18
C PHE A 99 5.95 15.99 0.12
N GLY A 100 5.34 17.11 0.50
CA GLY A 100 4.91 18.17 -0.42
C GLY A 100 3.53 17.90 -1.05
N LEU A 101 3.39 18.23 -2.34
CA LEU A 101 2.14 18.02 -3.07
C LEU A 101 2.06 16.61 -3.67
N PRO A 102 0.89 15.95 -3.65
CA PRO A 102 0.75 14.62 -4.19
C PRO A 102 0.87 14.60 -5.72
N MET A 103 1.45 13.54 -6.26
CA MET A 103 1.52 13.31 -7.72
C MET A 103 0.21 12.79 -8.30
N ILE A 104 -0.62 12.17 -7.47
CA ILE A 104 -1.97 11.69 -7.77
C ILE A 104 -2.83 11.98 -6.54
N TYR A 105 -4.01 12.55 -6.78
CA TYR A 105 -5.03 12.78 -5.78
C TYR A 105 -6.32 12.10 -6.23
N VAL A 106 -6.91 11.31 -5.34
CA VAL A 106 -8.17 10.60 -5.58
C VAL A 106 -9.17 11.04 -4.51
N ASP A 107 -10.29 11.61 -4.95
CA ASP A 107 -11.38 12.01 -4.06
C ASP A 107 -11.97 10.81 -3.32
N ALA A 108 -12.44 11.07 -2.11
CA ALA A 108 -13.23 10.10 -1.35
C ALA A 108 -14.46 9.68 -2.16
N LYS A 109 -14.80 8.39 -2.07
CA LYS A 109 -15.98 7.83 -2.73
C LYS A 109 -16.67 6.84 -1.81
N THR A 110 -17.98 6.72 -1.98
CA THR A 110 -18.73 5.62 -1.37
C THR A 110 -18.97 4.56 -2.43
N VAL A 111 -18.48 3.34 -2.19
CA VAL A 111 -18.73 2.19 -3.06
C VAL A 111 -19.71 1.28 -2.33
N MET A 112 -20.92 1.15 -2.88
CA MET A 112 -22.06 0.51 -2.20
C MET A 112 -22.32 1.16 -0.82
N THR A 113 -21.90 0.52 0.27
CA THR A 113 -22.03 1.02 1.65
C THR A 113 -20.69 1.36 2.31
N ILE A 114 -19.58 1.18 1.61
CA ILE A 114 -18.22 1.35 2.14
C ILE A 114 -17.70 2.73 1.77
N TYR A 115 -17.32 3.50 2.77
CA TYR A 115 -16.61 4.76 2.58
C TYR A 115 -15.15 4.45 2.29
N VAL A 116 -14.66 4.92 1.15
CA VAL A 116 -13.24 4.96 0.83
C VAL A 116 -12.84 6.43 0.90
N GLY A 117 -11.95 6.78 1.81
CA GLY A 117 -11.53 8.16 1.97
C GLY A 117 -10.60 8.63 0.85
N ILE A 118 -10.05 9.83 1.04
CA ILE A 118 -9.12 10.42 0.08
C ILE A 118 -7.89 9.52 -0.02
N THR A 119 -7.33 9.39 -1.23
CA THR A 119 -6.04 8.74 -1.43
C THR A 119 -5.06 9.68 -2.12
N GLU A 120 -3.87 9.83 -1.55
CA GLU A 120 -2.81 10.68 -2.08
C GLU A 120 -1.53 9.89 -2.32
N PHE A 121 -0.95 10.04 -3.51
CA PHE A 121 0.29 9.35 -3.89
C PHE A 121 1.47 10.30 -3.89
N TYR A 122 2.60 9.81 -3.38
CA TYR A 122 3.87 10.52 -3.31
C TYR A 122 5.01 9.61 -3.76
N THR A 123 6.09 10.20 -4.25
CA THR A 123 7.37 9.49 -4.38
C THR A 123 8.03 9.40 -3.00
N LEU A 124 8.60 8.25 -2.64
CA LEU A 124 9.40 8.17 -1.42
C LEU A 124 10.60 9.13 -1.47
N LEU A 125 11.02 9.59 -0.29
CA LEU A 125 12.19 10.45 -0.13
C LEU A 125 13.48 9.69 -0.50
N PRO A 126 14.55 10.40 -0.88
CA PRO A 126 15.83 9.77 -1.19
C PRO A 126 16.32 8.88 -0.03
N PRO A 127 16.91 7.69 -0.30
CA PRO A 127 17.31 7.19 -1.62
C PRO A 127 16.27 6.33 -2.39
N GLN A 128 15.10 5.99 -1.84
CA GLN A 128 14.13 5.04 -2.43
C GLN A 128 13.16 5.66 -3.46
N GLN A 129 13.64 6.56 -4.32
CA GLN A 129 12.80 7.30 -5.28
C GLN A 129 12.16 6.43 -6.38
N ASN A 130 12.50 5.14 -6.44
CA ASN A 130 11.87 4.15 -7.33
C ASN A 130 10.56 3.56 -6.78
N VAL A 131 10.15 3.97 -5.58
CA VAL A 131 8.92 3.54 -4.92
C VAL A 131 8.00 4.75 -4.72
N ALA A 132 6.70 4.52 -4.93
CA ALA A 132 5.64 5.45 -4.55
C ALA A 132 4.91 4.93 -3.31
N VAL A 133 4.44 5.85 -2.47
CA VAL A 133 3.57 5.56 -1.34
C VAL A 133 2.22 6.24 -1.56
N ALA A 134 1.14 5.50 -1.35
CA ALA A 134 -0.22 6.01 -1.34
C ALA A 134 -0.76 6.02 0.08
N PHE A 135 -1.14 7.18 0.58
CA PHE A 135 -1.80 7.32 1.87
C PHE A 135 -3.30 7.36 1.66
N THR A 136 -4.03 6.45 2.32
CA THR A 136 -5.49 6.49 2.40
C THR A 136 -5.90 7.09 3.72
N TYR A 137 -6.80 8.07 3.68
CA TYR A 137 -7.23 8.81 4.86
C TYR A 137 -8.61 8.37 5.33
N ASN A 138 -8.83 8.37 6.63
CA ASN A 138 -10.16 8.23 7.21
C ASN A 138 -10.98 9.53 7.05
N LYS A 139 -12.22 9.55 7.57
CA LYS A 139 -13.13 10.72 7.53
C LYS A 139 -12.59 11.96 8.26
N ASN A 140 -11.67 11.76 9.20
CA ASN A 140 -11.04 12.81 10.01
C ASN A 140 -9.67 13.25 9.45
N LEU A 141 -9.31 12.79 8.25
CA LEU A 141 -8.03 13.08 7.59
C LEU A 141 -6.80 12.56 8.34
N PHE A 142 -6.97 11.51 9.15
CA PHE A 142 -5.85 10.70 9.64
C PHE A 142 -5.54 9.59 8.64
N VAL A 143 -4.27 9.23 8.52
CA VAL A 143 -3.83 8.14 7.66
C VAL A 143 -4.32 6.81 8.24
N GLU A 144 -5.22 6.15 7.52
CA GLU A 144 -5.72 4.82 7.87
C GLU A 144 -4.76 3.72 7.40
N GLY A 145 -4.11 3.93 6.25
CA GLY A 145 -3.14 2.99 5.71
C GLY A 145 -2.20 3.64 4.70
N ALA A 146 -1.03 3.01 4.54
CA ALA A 146 -0.03 3.39 3.56
C ALA A 146 0.28 2.20 2.65
N THR A 147 0.15 2.40 1.34
CA THR A 147 0.43 1.36 0.32
C THR A 147 1.64 1.74 -0.51
N PHE A 148 2.62 0.85 -0.57
CA PHE A 148 3.85 1.01 -1.34
C PHE A 148 3.74 0.31 -2.70
N TYR A 149 4.21 0.99 -3.74
CA TYR A 149 4.16 0.57 -5.14
C TYR A 149 5.50 0.79 -5.83
N PRO A 150 5.87 -0.03 -6.83
CA PRO A 150 6.86 0.38 -7.81
C PRO A 150 6.41 1.69 -8.48
N ILE A 151 7.34 2.63 -8.71
CA ILE A 151 7.00 3.92 -9.33
C ILE A 151 6.34 3.76 -10.71
N ALA A 152 6.69 2.70 -11.45
CA ALA A 152 6.07 2.37 -12.72
C ALA A 152 4.56 2.11 -12.57
N ARG A 153 4.17 1.36 -11.51
CA ARG A 153 2.77 1.06 -11.21
C ARG A 153 1.99 2.32 -10.83
N ALA A 154 2.58 3.21 -10.02
CA ALA A 154 1.94 4.50 -9.72
C ALA A 154 1.70 5.35 -10.97
N LYS A 155 2.63 5.34 -11.94
CA LYS A 155 2.44 6.01 -13.24
C LYS A 155 1.31 5.39 -14.06
N GLU A 156 1.18 4.06 -14.09
CA GLU A 156 0.05 3.38 -14.73
C GLU A 156 -1.29 3.79 -14.11
N ILE A 157 -1.36 3.83 -12.78
CA ILE A 157 -2.55 4.28 -12.04
C ILE A 157 -2.91 5.71 -12.44
N LYS A 158 -1.92 6.62 -12.47
CA LYS A 158 -2.13 8.01 -12.92
C LYS A 158 -2.72 8.07 -14.33
N SER A 159 -2.12 7.37 -15.29
CA SER A 159 -2.60 7.37 -16.67
C SER A 159 -4.00 6.76 -16.82
N ALA A 160 -4.33 5.73 -16.04
CA ALA A 160 -5.65 5.13 -16.05
C ALA A 160 -6.73 6.09 -15.48
N LEU A 161 -6.39 6.84 -14.43
CA LEU A 161 -7.27 7.86 -13.84
C LEU A 161 -7.52 9.02 -14.83
N GLU A 162 -6.48 9.52 -15.48
CA GLU A 162 -6.58 10.58 -16.49
C GLU A 162 -7.46 10.15 -17.67
N LYS A 163 -7.30 8.92 -18.17
CA LYS A 163 -8.15 8.35 -19.23
C LYS A 163 -9.62 8.27 -18.81
N LYS A 164 -9.91 7.85 -17.57
CA LYS A 164 -11.29 7.78 -17.06
C LYS A 164 -11.93 9.17 -16.97
N GLN A 165 -11.18 10.18 -16.55
CA GLN A 165 -11.66 11.56 -16.50
C GLN A 165 -11.98 12.11 -17.90
N LEU A 166 -11.17 11.74 -18.91
CA LEU A 166 -11.39 12.12 -20.30
C LEU A 166 -12.59 11.40 -20.94
N ALA A 167 -12.80 10.12 -20.62
CA ALA A 167 -13.90 9.33 -21.17
C ALA A 167 -15.28 9.63 -20.52
N GLY A 168 -15.29 10.30 -19.36
CA GLY A 168 -16.51 10.73 -18.68
C GLY A 168 -17.03 12.11 -19.09
N LYS A 169 -16.42 12.74 -20.10
CA LYS A 169 -16.92 13.95 -20.78
C LYS A 169 -17.59 13.58 -22.09
#